data_AF-A0A2V2VJI2-F1
#
_entry.id   AF-A0A2V2VJI2-F1
#
_cell.length_a   1.000
_cell.length_b   1.000
_cell.length_c   1.000
_cell.angle_alpha   90.00
_cell.angle_beta   90.00
_cell.angle_gamma   90.00
#
_symmetry.space_group_name_H-M   'P 1'
#
loop_
_entity.id
_entity.type
_entity.pdbx_description
1 polymer ?
#
loop_
_entity_poly.entity_id
_entity_poly.type
_entity_poly.pdbx_seq_one_letter_code
_entity_poly.pdbx_strand_id
1 'polypeptide(L)'
;MSGRPEEGLHNNEENQSSNVPQRDRRRARLESNSDTDQPAATHIRVEERQRPQWTMGSTVEDILLEGSTNRTDMRLNEFLRNSVGGRVVDTNENVTMQEFFQDPEMFIQNKRLLRTITALPPYQVLEAINKLHPEHVFSLEQWRDYEGKDTITPFPKAKLNGVLTQVMREERLRREAEERRRRAQEMKFTISTTIEDVLFRGEFCYKEMKLNDFLLLRFGGKGVVATNRSVLLEEFFKEPTRYIRDKGVLGEIQAAGAYARMEWTVKDEMDMEEDIEKLHYNHVSTLLGWLVAAPEVKEIVHGITESFLDAALEEARNSMRMSAAIKLEGVYESVYNARWSHVVEVPGGEGMGLEVREREPPQPWKYKAVGRTLEKDDGVEQSGEARLRLMVLTSDKGWPYSWNRKGVESTRDCYVNCEVERVWQIVKGDLTEFLALTVRPTLGLSGVC
;
A
#
# COMPACT_ATOMS: atom_id res chain seq x y z
N MET A 1 -47.31 -45.15 -15.91
CA MET A 1 -47.77 -45.85 -17.13
C MET A 1 -49.08 -45.17 -17.53
N SER A 2 -49.26 -44.61 -18.73
CA SER A 2 -49.13 -45.14 -20.10
C SER A 2 -50.46 -45.69 -20.62
N GLY A 3 -50.96 -45.11 -21.73
CA GLY A 3 -51.74 -45.82 -22.75
C GLY A 3 -53.28 -45.78 -22.72
N ARG A 4 -53.88 -44.79 -23.43
CA ARG A 4 -55.21 -44.84 -24.10
C ARG A 4 -56.44 -45.05 -23.18
N PRO A 5 -57.72 -45.00 -23.63
CA PRO A 5 -58.29 -45.01 -25.01
C PRO A 5 -59.23 -43.80 -25.34
N GLU A 6 -59.72 -43.52 -26.56
CA GLU A 6 -59.39 -44.08 -27.90
C GLU A 6 -59.49 -43.05 -29.07
N GLU A 7 -60.68 -42.62 -29.49
CA GLU A 7 -60.96 -42.08 -30.84
C GLU A 7 -62.02 -40.95 -30.89
N GLY A 8 -61.95 -40.11 -31.93
CA GLY A 8 -62.94 -39.08 -32.26
C GLY A 8 -62.60 -38.34 -33.57
N LEU A 9 -63.26 -38.70 -34.67
CA LEU A 9 -62.90 -38.27 -36.03
C LEU A 9 -63.32 -36.82 -36.35
N HIS A 10 -62.36 -36.01 -36.80
CA HIS A 10 -62.46 -35.27 -38.05
C HIS A 10 -61.04 -34.83 -38.52
N ASN A 11 -60.69 -35.17 -39.76
CA ASN A 11 -59.34 -34.95 -40.29
C ASN A 11 -59.15 -33.52 -40.85
N ASN A 12 -57.98 -32.95 -40.56
CA ASN A 12 -56.94 -32.43 -41.48
C ASN A 12 -57.38 -31.64 -42.75
N GLU A 13 -56.65 -30.64 -43.24
CA GLU A 13 -55.24 -30.25 -42.99
C GLU A 13 -55.02 -28.77 -43.38
N GLU A 14 -54.12 -28.07 -42.66
CA GLU A 14 -53.04 -27.18 -43.17
C GLU A 14 -53.27 -26.05 -44.23
N ASN A 15 -52.49 -24.94 -44.29
CA ASN A 15 -51.34 -24.51 -43.46
C ASN A 15 -51.06 -22.99 -43.43
N GLN A 16 -50.32 -22.57 -42.38
CA GLN A 16 -49.29 -21.50 -42.32
C GLN A 16 -49.57 -19.97 -42.44
N SER A 17 -48.70 -19.24 -41.72
CA SER A 17 -48.26 -17.82 -41.87
C SER A 17 -49.05 -16.65 -41.21
N SER A 18 -48.85 -16.50 -39.89
CA SER A 18 -48.12 -15.37 -39.26
C SER A 18 -47.89 -14.07 -40.08
N ASN A 19 -48.10 -12.83 -39.58
CA ASN A 19 -48.63 -12.38 -38.27
C ASN A 19 -49.13 -10.92 -38.36
N VAL A 20 -50.10 -10.58 -37.50
CA VAL A 20 -50.76 -9.26 -37.34
C VAL A 20 -51.41 -9.23 -35.92
N PRO A 21 -51.95 -8.12 -35.36
CA PRO A 21 -51.98 -6.72 -35.83
C PRO A 21 -51.79 -5.60 -34.75
N GLN A 22 -51.73 -4.33 -35.21
CA GLN A 22 -52.36 -3.14 -34.58
C GLN A 22 -51.84 -2.61 -33.21
N ARG A 23 -52.17 -1.40 -32.70
CA ARG A 23 -53.01 -0.22 -33.10
C ARG A 23 -52.47 1.05 -32.38
N ASP A 24 -52.80 2.32 -32.66
CA ASP A 24 -53.46 3.02 -33.76
C ASP A 24 -52.90 4.48 -33.82
N ARG A 25 -52.95 5.21 -34.96
CA ARG A 25 -52.29 6.55 -35.06
C ARG A 25 -52.86 7.50 -36.12
N ARG A 26 -53.78 8.41 -35.75
CA ARG A 26 -54.13 9.71 -36.41
C ARG A 26 -55.04 10.55 -35.48
N ARG A 27 -54.73 11.83 -35.18
CA ARG A 27 -55.04 13.10 -35.91
C ARG A 27 -56.47 13.62 -35.56
N ALA A 28 -56.83 14.90 -35.43
CA ALA A 28 -56.25 16.25 -35.67
C ALA A 28 -56.94 17.28 -34.71
N ARG A 29 -56.73 18.62 -34.61
CA ARG A 29 -55.86 19.70 -35.15
C ARG A 29 -56.04 20.92 -34.19
N LEU A 30 -55.43 22.10 -34.49
CA LEU A 30 -55.60 23.44 -33.87
C LEU A 30 -54.89 23.66 -32.50
N GLU A 31 -54.28 24.82 -32.19
CA GLU A 31 -53.79 25.95 -33.03
C GLU A 31 -52.80 26.86 -32.24
N SER A 32 -52.36 27.97 -32.84
CA SER A 32 -51.60 29.09 -32.25
C SER A 32 -50.05 28.95 -32.11
N ASN A 33 -49.40 30.10 -32.02
CA ASN A 33 -47.96 30.35 -32.22
C ASN A 33 -47.20 30.67 -30.92
N SER A 34 -45.89 30.93 -31.10
CA SER A 34 -44.98 31.78 -30.31
C SER A 34 -44.54 31.32 -28.91
N ASP A 35 -43.21 31.13 -28.84
CA ASP A 35 -42.27 31.56 -27.79
C ASP A 35 -42.37 31.03 -26.35
N THR A 36 -41.23 30.48 -25.93
CA THR A 36 -40.76 30.30 -24.54
C THR A 36 -41.63 29.46 -23.60
N ASP A 37 -41.20 28.22 -23.35
CA ASP A 37 -40.94 27.80 -21.97
C ASP A 37 -40.03 26.55 -21.90
N GLN A 38 -39.13 26.51 -20.91
CA GLN A 38 -38.35 25.31 -20.57
C GLN A 38 -39.07 24.52 -19.46
N PRO A 39 -39.31 23.20 -19.61
CA PRO A 39 -39.86 22.40 -18.52
C PRO A 39 -38.84 22.25 -17.39
N ALA A 40 -39.25 22.61 -16.17
CA ALA A 40 -38.37 22.72 -15.01
C ALA A 40 -37.62 21.42 -14.65
N ALA A 41 -36.31 21.55 -14.45
CA ALA A 41 -35.42 20.53 -13.89
C ALA A 41 -34.60 21.13 -12.73
N THR A 42 -35.31 21.57 -11.69
CA THR A 42 -34.72 22.37 -10.59
C THR A 42 -34.98 21.71 -9.24
N HIS A 43 -33.92 21.58 -8.45
CA HIS A 43 -33.87 20.91 -7.13
C HIS A 43 -34.12 19.39 -7.23
N ILE A 44 -33.35 18.51 -6.57
CA ILE A 44 -32.52 18.73 -5.39
C ILE A 44 -31.03 18.48 -5.72
N ARG A 45 -30.26 19.56 -5.87
CA ARG A 45 -28.86 19.54 -5.38
C ARG A 45 -28.95 19.81 -3.89
N VAL A 46 -28.62 18.83 -3.06
CA VAL A 46 -28.14 19.15 -1.71
C VAL A 46 -26.77 19.79 -1.92
N GLU A 47 -26.65 21.05 -1.54
CA GLU A 47 -25.32 21.62 -1.35
C GLU A 47 -24.69 20.93 -0.14
N GLU A 48 -23.92 19.87 -0.38
CA GLU A 48 -22.76 19.60 0.47
C GLU A 48 -21.79 20.77 0.30
N ARG A 49 -22.09 21.87 1.01
CA ARG A 49 -21.14 22.95 1.25
C ARG A 49 -19.88 22.29 1.76
N GLN A 50 -18.77 22.50 1.05
CA GLN A 50 -17.47 21.95 1.43
C GLN A 50 -17.19 22.39 2.87
N ARG A 51 -17.26 21.45 3.82
CA ARG A 51 -16.88 21.73 5.21
C ARG A 51 -15.41 22.13 5.20
N PRO A 52 -15.02 23.22 5.88
CA PRO A 52 -13.61 23.60 5.95
C PRO A 52 -12.79 22.43 6.49
N GLN A 53 -11.71 22.06 5.78
CA GLN A 53 -10.74 21.11 6.30
C GLN A 53 -9.89 21.82 7.36
N TRP A 54 -10.39 21.82 8.59
CA TRP A 54 -9.70 22.38 9.73
C TRP A 54 -8.35 21.69 9.97
N THR A 55 -7.38 22.45 10.47
CA THR A 55 -6.03 21.97 10.80
C THR A 55 -5.60 22.56 12.14
N MET A 56 -4.47 22.10 12.69
CA MET A 56 -3.92 22.65 13.94
C MET A 56 -3.56 24.15 13.82
N GLY A 57 -3.27 24.63 12.60
CA GLY A 57 -3.04 26.04 12.30
C GLY A 57 -4.30 26.87 11.97
N SER A 58 -5.49 26.26 11.92
CA SER A 58 -6.74 26.98 11.68
C SER A 58 -7.10 27.89 12.86
N THR A 59 -7.71 29.05 12.58
CA THR A 59 -7.99 30.04 13.63
C THR A 59 -9.20 29.66 14.48
N VAL A 60 -9.16 30.05 15.75
CA VAL A 60 -10.28 29.97 16.69
C VAL A 60 -11.46 30.79 16.20
N GLU A 61 -11.21 31.95 15.58
CA GLU A 61 -12.24 32.84 15.03
C GLU A 61 -12.99 32.18 13.88
N ASP A 62 -12.30 31.64 12.87
CA ASP A 62 -12.92 30.93 11.74
C ASP A 62 -13.76 29.75 12.22
N ILE A 63 -13.22 28.94 13.15
CA ILE A 63 -13.91 27.78 13.71
C ILE A 63 -15.16 28.20 14.48
N LEU A 64 -15.09 29.25 15.31
CA LEU A 64 -16.24 29.73 16.09
C LEU A 64 -17.30 30.40 15.20
N LEU A 65 -16.89 31.21 14.22
CA LEU A 65 -17.77 31.89 13.27
C LEU A 65 -18.24 31.02 12.09
N GLU A 66 -17.75 29.78 11.92
CA GLU A 66 -18.23 28.85 10.89
C GLU A 66 -19.77 28.77 10.88
N GLY A 67 -20.37 29.14 9.73
CA GLY A 67 -21.83 29.18 9.52
C GLY A 67 -22.53 30.46 9.98
N SER A 68 -21.81 31.41 10.57
CA SER A 68 -22.32 32.69 11.09
C SER A 68 -22.25 33.82 10.06
N THR A 69 -23.11 34.83 10.21
CA THR A 69 -23.00 36.13 9.53
C THR A 69 -22.37 37.22 10.42
N ASN A 70 -22.05 36.88 11.67
CA ASN A 70 -21.45 37.81 12.63
C ASN A 70 -19.95 37.97 12.39
N ARG A 71 -19.40 39.08 12.89
CA ARG A 71 -17.98 39.43 12.80
C ARG A 71 -17.48 39.99 14.14
N THR A 72 -16.18 39.94 14.37
CA THR A 72 -15.51 40.50 15.55
C THR A 72 -15.56 42.04 15.61
N ASP A 73 -15.61 42.73 14.46
CA ASP A 73 -15.73 44.19 14.33
C ASP A 73 -17.18 44.72 14.44
N MET A 74 -18.17 43.85 14.65
CA MET A 74 -19.59 44.19 14.64
C MET A 74 -19.99 45.16 15.78
N ARG A 75 -20.90 46.08 15.47
CA ARG A 75 -21.48 47.01 16.47
C ARG A 75 -22.64 46.38 17.25
N LEU A 76 -22.89 46.85 18.47
CA LEU A 76 -23.97 46.36 19.32
C LEU A 76 -25.36 46.45 18.65
N ASN A 77 -25.70 47.61 18.07
CA ASN A 77 -26.98 47.79 17.37
C ASN A 77 -27.07 46.99 16.05
N GLU A 78 -25.97 46.53 15.49
CA GLU A 78 -25.95 45.61 14.34
C GLU A 78 -26.18 44.17 14.80
N PHE A 79 -25.46 43.73 15.84
CA PHE A 79 -25.66 42.43 16.48
C PHE A 79 -27.11 42.24 16.95
N LEU A 80 -27.72 43.25 17.59
CA LEU A 80 -29.11 43.23 18.05
C LEU A 80 -30.11 43.20 16.89
N ARG A 81 -29.82 43.86 15.77
CA ARG A 81 -30.62 43.81 14.55
C ARG A 81 -30.61 42.40 13.96
N ASN A 82 -29.42 41.81 13.82
CA ASN A 82 -29.18 40.50 13.22
C ASN A 82 -29.69 39.34 14.09
N SER A 83 -29.60 39.45 15.42
CA SER A 83 -29.87 38.35 16.36
C SER A 83 -31.20 38.46 17.10
N VAL A 84 -31.82 39.64 17.18
CA VAL A 84 -33.03 39.91 18.00
C VAL A 84 -34.15 40.60 17.21
N GLY A 85 -34.00 40.77 15.89
CA GLY A 85 -35.09 41.18 15.00
C GLY A 85 -35.52 42.63 15.14
N GLY A 86 -34.56 43.57 15.25
CA GLY A 86 -34.82 45.00 15.08
C GLY A 86 -34.94 45.85 16.36
N ARG A 87 -34.54 45.34 17.52
CA ARG A 87 -34.37 46.18 18.73
C ARG A 87 -33.10 47.01 18.66
N VAL A 88 -33.18 48.14 17.95
CA VAL A 88 -32.19 49.22 18.03
C VAL A 88 -32.35 49.93 19.38
N VAL A 89 -31.23 50.32 19.99
CA VAL A 89 -31.20 51.26 21.13
C VAL A 89 -30.52 52.53 20.65
N ASP A 90 -31.29 53.60 20.45
CA ASP A 90 -30.84 54.81 19.73
C ASP A 90 -29.66 55.53 20.40
N THR A 91 -29.44 55.32 21.70
CA THR A 91 -28.27 55.84 22.43
C THR A 91 -26.96 55.09 22.12
N ASN A 92 -27.03 53.93 21.47
CA ASN A 92 -25.93 52.96 21.38
C ASN A 92 -25.37 52.79 19.96
N GLU A 93 -25.63 53.72 19.03
CA GLU A 93 -25.27 53.60 17.60
C GLU A 93 -23.77 53.41 17.32
N ASN A 94 -22.90 53.93 18.20
CA ASN A 94 -21.44 53.82 18.08
C ASN A 94 -20.80 52.76 18.99
N VAL A 95 -21.59 52.05 19.80
CA VAL A 95 -21.06 51.05 20.76
C VAL A 95 -20.61 49.78 20.02
N THR A 96 -19.35 49.41 20.20
CA THR A 96 -18.79 48.15 19.69
C THR A 96 -19.20 46.96 20.56
N MET A 97 -19.19 45.74 20.01
CA MET A 97 -19.36 44.54 20.84
C MET A 97 -18.24 44.42 21.90
N GLN A 98 -17.02 44.87 21.61
CA GLN A 98 -15.89 44.85 22.55
C GLN A 98 -16.13 45.69 23.81
N GLU A 99 -16.67 46.91 23.66
CA GLU A 99 -17.08 47.75 24.80
C GLU A 99 -18.26 47.11 25.56
N PHE A 100 -19.23 46.56 24.83
CA PHE A 100 -20.40 45.91 25.43
C PHE A 100 -20.03 44.69 26.29
N PHE A 101 -18.97 43.94 25.96
CA PHE A 101 -18.51 42.81 26.77
C PHE A 101 -17.90 43.22 28.12
N GLN A 102 -17.46 44.46 28.30
CA GLN A 102 -16.83 44.93 29.55
C GLN A 102 -17.87 45.25 30.63
N ASP A 103 -18.92 46.00 30.28
CA ASP A 103 -20.10 46.23 31.14
C ASP A 103 -21.40 46.20 30.32
N PRO A 104 -22.05 45.03 30.20
CA PRO A 104 -23.33 44.93 29.51
C PRO A 104 -24.50 45.63 30.22
N GLU A 105 -24.42 45.89 31.54
CA GLU A 105 -25.50 46.54 32.29
C GLU A 105 -25.51 48.06 32.09
N MET A 106 -24.35 48.67 31.85
CA MET A 106 -24.21 50.08 31.45
C MET A 106 -25.05 50.39 30.19
N PHE A 107 -25.02 49.52 29.19
CA PHE A 107 -25.69 49.73 27.91
C PHE A 107 -27.12 49.14 27.85
N ILE A 108 -27.42 48.11 28.65
CA ILE A 108 -28.75 47.44 28.68
C ILE A 108 -29.19 47.18 30.12
N GLN A 109 -29.73 48.22 30.76
CA GLN A 109 -30.29 48.17 32.12
C GLN A 109 -31.45 47.15 32.29
N ASN A 110 -32.08 46.72 31.20
CA ASN A 110 -33.14 45.70 31.23
C ASN A 110 -32.54 44.30 31.43
N LYS A 111 -32.36 43.91 32.70
CA LYS A 111 -31.80 42.61 33.13
C LYS A 111 -32.50 41.38 32.52
N ARG A 112 -33.77 41.47 32.07
CA ARG A 112 -34.44 40.37 31.35
C ARG A 112 -33.96 40.30 29.89
N LEU A 113 -33.88 41.43 29.20
CA LEU A 113 -33.37 41.51 27.83
C LEU A 113 -31.89 41.12 27.78
N LEU A 114 -31.09 41.59 28.73
CA LEU A 114 -29.67 41.23 28.82
C LEU A 114 -29.48 39.72 28.99
N ARG A 115 -30.23 39.06 29.90
CA ARG A 115 -30.23 37.59 30.04
C ARG A 115 -30.66 36.86 28.77
N THR A 116 -31.56 37.44 27.96
CA THR A 116 -31.90 36.87 26.65
C THR A 116 -30.73 36.99 25.68
N ILE A 117 -30.03 38.13 25.65
CA ILE A 117 -28.88 38.40 24.77
C ILE A 117 -27.70 37.49 25.12
N THR A 118 -27.30 37.38 26.39
CA THR A 118 -26.15 36.55 26.80
C THR A 118 -26.39 35.05 26.63
N ALA A 119 -27.66 34.62 26.53
CA ALA A 119 -28.05 33.25 26.20
C ALA A 119 -27.97 32.92 24.69
N LEU A 120 -27.75 33.90 23.81
CA LEU A 120 -27.67 33.68 22.36
C LEU A 120 -26.34 33.03 21.97
N PRO A 121 -26.33 31.92 21.19
CA PRO A 121 -25.08 31.33 20.70
C PRO A 121 -24.18 32.31 19.93
N PRO A 122 -24.71 33.23 19.08
CA PRO A 122 -23.92 34.32 18.49
C PRO A 122 -23.22 35.23 19.50
N TYR A 123 -23.86 35.57 20.63
CA TYR A 123 -23.22 36.38 21.67
C TYR A 123 -22.06 35.61 22.31
N GLN A 124 -22.31 34.35 22.70
CA GLN A 124 -21.32 33.52 23.38
C GLN A 124 -20.09 33.24 22.50
N VAL A 125 -20.28 33.11 21.18
CA VAL A 125 -19.20 33.00 20.20
C VAL A 125 -18.32 34.25 20.19
N LEU A 126 -18.90 35.44 20.06
CA LEU A 126 -18.15 36.71 20.05
C LEU A 126 -17.51 37.00 21.41
N GLU A 127 -18.19 36.68 22.51
CA GLU A 127 -17.68 36.77 23.89
C GLU A 127 -16.43 35.89 24.07
N ALA A 128 -16.47 34.65 23.57
CA ALA A 128 -15.33 33.74 23.64
C ALA A 128 -14.13 34.22 22.83
N ILE A 129 -14.34 34.75 21.63
CA ILE A 129 -13.25 35.33 20.82
C ILE A 129 -12.62 36.54 21.55
N ASN A 130 -13.45 37.42 22.12
CA ASN A 130 -12.99 38.59 22.89
C ASN A 130 -12.24 38.24 24.19
N LYS A 131 -12.44 37.03 24.76
CA LYS A 131 -11.64 36.52 25.88
C LYS A 131 -10.33 35.84 25.42
N LEU A 132 -10.40 35.04 24.36
CA LEU A 132 -9.26 34.27 23.86
C LEU A 132 -8.20 35.12 23.14
N HIS A 133 -8.59 36.22 22.50
CA HIS A 133 -7.67 37.10 21.78
C HIS A 133 -6.69 37.87 22.70
N PRO A 134 -7.10 38.44 23.86
CA PRO A 134 -6.16 38.97 24.87
C PRO A 134 -5.27 37.88 25.50
N GLU A 135 -5.76 36.64 25.61
CA GLU A 135 -5.01 35.49 26.15
C GLU A 135 -4.13 34.81 25.07
N HIS A 136 -4.01 35.43 23.89
CA HIS A 136 -3.13 35.01 22.78
C HIS A 136 -3.48 33.63 22.15
N VAL A 137 -4.72 33.17 22.32
CA VAL A 137 -5.21 31.88 21.81
C VAL A 137 -5.88 32.08 20.44
N PHE A 138 -5.06 32.16 19.40
CA PHE A 138 -5.50 32.42 18.02
C PHE A 138 -5.76 31.16 17.20
N SER A 139 -5.01 30.08 17.43
CA SER A 139 -5.08 28.83 16.65
C SER A 139 -5.67 27.65 17.43
N LEU A 140 -6.13 26.63 16.70
CA LEU A 140 -6.60 25.37 17.27
C LEU A 140 -5.50 24.63 18.06
N GLU A 141 -4.23 24.77 17.66
CA GLU A 141 -3.08 24.31 18.43
C GLU A 141 -2.91 25.07 19.76
N GLN A 142 -3.01 26.40 19.77
CA GLN A 142 -2.96 27.15 21.03
C GLN A 142 -4.15 26.79 21.94
N TRP A 143 -5.33 26.54 21.36
CA TRP A 143 -6.49 26.03 22.10
C TRP A 143 -6.24 24.62 22.69
N ARG A 144 -5.44 23.75 22.06
CA ARG A 144 -5.07 22.44 22.64
C ARG A 144 -4.44 22.61 24.01
N ASP A 145 -3.45 23.49 24.12
CA ASP A 145 -2.58 23.61 25.30
C ASP A 145 -3.04 24.68 26.31
N TYR A 146 -3.95 25.57 25.92
CA TYR A 146 -4.54 26.61 26.78
C TYR A 146 -5.19 26.04 28.05
N GLU A 147 -4.87 26.57 29.23
CA GLU A 147 -5.39 26.06 30.51
C GLU A 147 -6.77 26.63 30.88
N GLY A 148 -7.01 27.93 30.67
CA GLY A 148 -8.19 28.69 31.10
C GLY A 148 -9.51 28.36 30.39
N LYS A 149 -9.64 27.15 29.84
CA LYS A 149 -10.81 26.68 29.07
C LYS A 149 -12.11 26.72 29.87
N ASP A 150 -12.08 26.81 31.19
CA ASP A 150 -13.23 26.92 32.10
C ASP A 150 -13.86 28.33 32.14
N THR A 151 -13.09 29.38 31.84
CA THR A 151 -13.59 30.76 31.67
C THR A 151 -14.51 30.93 30.44
N ILE A 152 -14.37 30.02 29.47
CA ILE A 152 -15.06 30.04 28.18
C ILE A 152 -16.41 29.34 28.26
N THR A 153 -17.44 30.05 27.81
CA THR A 153 -18.83 29.63 27.81
C THR A 153 -19.00 28.25 27.13
N PRO A 154 -19.88 27.34 27.62
CA PRO A 154 -19.86 25.94 27.19
C PRO A 154 -20.07 25.68 25.68
N PHE A 155 -20.85 26.51 24.98
CA PHE A 155 -21.13 26.32 23.55
C PHE A 155 -19.90 26.54 22.65
N PRO A 156 -19.19 27.70 22.70
CA PRO A 156 -17.90 27.87 22.02
C PRO A 156 -16.87 26.78 22.35
N LYS A 157 -16.73 26.46 23.65
CA LYS A 157 -15.82 25.42 24.16
C LYS A 157 -16.10 24.05 23.55
N ALA A 158 -17.37 23.68 23.41
CA ALA A 158 -17.78 22.43 22.78
C ALA A 158 -17.46 22.40 21.27
N LYS A 159 -17.67 23.52 20.54
CA LYS A 159 -17.35 23.62 19.11
C LYS A 159 -15.84 23.42 18.86
N LEU A 160 -14.99 24.14 19.59
CA LEU A 160 -13.53 24.03 19.48
C LEU A 160 -13.01 22.63 19.86
N ASN A 161 -13.51 22.05 20.96
CA ASN A 161 -13.13 20.70 21.36
C ASN A 161 -13.59 19.63 20.35
N GLY A 162 -14.75 19.81 19.70
CA GLY A 162 -15.21 18.92 18.64
C GLY A 162 -14.27 18.93 17.44
N VAL A 163 -13.90 20.14 16.97
CA VAL A 163 -12.96 20.29 15.85
C VAL A 163 -11.56 19.79 16.21
N LEU A 164 -11.01 20.12 17.39
CA LEU A 164 -9.73 19.58 17.87
C LEU A 164 -9.72 18.04 17.85
N THR A 165 -10.82 17.42 18.30
CA THR A 165 -10.97 15.95 18.31
C THR A 165 -11.03 15.36 16.89
N GLN A 166 -11.59 16.09 15.92
CA GLN A 166 -11.60 15.69 14.51
C GLN A 166 -10.21 15.82 13.88
N VAL A 167 -9.56 16.98 14.03
CA VAL A 167 -8.24 17.26 13.43
C VAL A 167 -7.19 16.29 13.95
N MET A 168 -7.11 16.06 15.27
CA MET A 168 -6.16 15.08 15.85
C MET A 168 -6.38 13.65 15.34
N ARG A 169 -7.63 13.28 15.03
CA ARG A 169 -7.99 11.97 14.47
C ARG A 169 -7.59 11.85 13.00
N GLU A 170 -7.88 12.86 12.20
CA GLU A 170 -7.55 12.90 10.77
C GLU A 170 -6.03 13.00 10.55
N GLU A 171 -5.33 13.82 11.35
CA GLU A 171 -3.88 13.94 11.28
C GLU A 171 -3.18 12.63 11.68
N ARG A 172 -3.64 11.95 12.75
CA ARG A 172 -3.13 10.62 13.11
C ARG A 172 -3.29 9.63 11.94
N LEU A 173 -4.50 9.55 11.37
CA LEU A 173 -4.77 8.69 10.22
C LEU A 173 -3.88 9.03 9.02
N ARG A 174 -3.62 10.33 8.77
CA ARG A 174 -2.72 10.78 7.71
C ARG A 174 -1.28 10.34 7.97
N ARG A 175 -0.73 10.61 9.16
CA ARG A 175 0.64 10.24 9.54
C ARG A 175 0.84 8.72 9.42
N GLU A 176 -0.08 7.92 9.94
CA GLU A 176 -0.01 6.45 9.78
C GLU A 176 -0.09 6.01 8.31
N ALA A 177 -0.92 6.64 7.47
CA ALA A 177 -1.02 6.32 6.03
C ALA A 177 0.22 6.78 5.22
N GLU A 178 0.85 7.87 5.64
CA GLU A 178 2.08 8.42 5.08
C GLU A 178 3.28 7.53 5.44
N GLU A 179 3.32 7.01 6.67
CA GLU A 179 4.26 5.94 7.05
C GLU A 179 3.98 4.61 6.33
N ARG A 180 2.73 4.16 6.16
CA ARG A 180 2.39 2.94 5.39
C ARG A 180 2.92 3.06 3.96
N ARG A 181 2.68 4.19 3.29
CA ARG A 181 3.23 4.49 1.95
C ARG A 181 4.76 4.47 1.93
N ARG A 182 5.41 5.07 2.94
CA ARG A 182 6.87 5.09 3.03
C ARG A 182 7.44 3.68 3.25
N ARG A 183 6.88 2.88 4.15
CA ARG A 183 7.27 1.47 4.37
C ARG A 183 7.12 0.68 3.08
N ALA A 184 5.97 0.77 2.40
CA ALA A 184 5.73 0.09 1.12
C ALA A 184 6.64 0.56 -0.05
N GLN A 185 7.27 1.74 0.04
CA GLN A 185 8.25 2.24 -0.94
C GLN A 185 9.71 1.93 -0.56
N GLU A 186 10.00 1.71 0.74
CA GLU A 186 11.33 1.33 1.24
C GLU A 186 11.51 -0.20 1.30
N MET A 187 10.41 -0.95 1.48
CA MET A 187 10.35 -2.40 1.34
C MET A 187 10.77 -2.80 -0.08
N LYS A 188 11.66 -3.79 -0.19
CA LYS A 188 12.05 -4.40 -1.46
C LYS A 188 12.02 -5.90 -1.31
N PHE A 189 11.26 -6.58 -2.16
CA PHE A 189 11.15 -8.02 -2.04
C PHE A 189 12.45 -8.73 -2.40
N THR A 190 12.74 -9.77 -1.63
CA THR A 190 13.88 -10.67 -1.84
C THR A 190 13.36 -12.10 -1.94
N ILE A 191 14.11 -12.98 -2.59
CA ILE A 191 13.77 -14.42 -2.66
C ILE A 191 13.63 -15.06 -1.25
N SER A 192 14.28 -14.49 -0.24
CA SER A 192 14.20 -14.87 1.18
C SER A 192 13.06 -14.21 1.99
N THR A 193 12.29 -13.28 1.42
CA THR A 193 11.20 -12.61 2.15
C THR A 193 10.05 -13.59 2.43
N THR A 194 9.41 -13.46 3.61
CA THR A 194 8.32 -14.35 4.02
C THR A 194 7.03 -14.07 3.23
N ILE A 195 6.08 -15.00 3.28
CA ILE A 195 4.78 -14.86 2.61
C ILE A 195 3.88 -13.87 3.36
N GLU A 196 3.96 -13.84 4.69
CA GLU A 196 3.35 -12.81 5.54
C GLU A 196 3.84 -11.40 5.16
N ASP A 197 5.17 -11.19 5.07
CA ASP A 197 5.78 -9.92 4.66
C ASP A 197 5.33 -9.45 3.27
N VAL A 198 4.97 -10.38 2.37
CA VAL A 198 4.52 -10.06 1.00
C VAL A 198 3.04 -9.66 0.98
N LEU A 199 2.18 -10.47 1.58
CA LEU A 199 0.73 -10.26 1.53
C LEU A 199 0.34 -9.02 2.34
N PHE A 200 0.89 -8.89 3.56
CA PHE A 200 0.67 -7.74 4.41
C PHE A 200 1.62 -6.57 4.12
N ARG A 201 2.67 -6.71 3.27
CA ARG A 201 3.66 -5.64 2.94
C ARG A 201 4.34 -4.96 4.15
N GLY A 202 4.35 -5.60 5.31
CA GLY A 202 4.76 -4.96 6.57
C GLY A 202 3.84 -3.81 7.01
N GLU A 203 2.57 -3.82 6.55
CA GLU A 203 1.49 -2.98 7.04
C GLU A 203 1.00 -3.45 8.43
N PHE A 204 0.01 -2.75 8.99
CA PHE A 204 -0.58 -3.08 10.29
C PHE A 204 -1.85 -3.90 10.08
N CYS A 205 -1.86 -5.14 10.55
CA CYS A 205 -3.03 -6.04 10.49
C CYS A 205 -4.21 -5.44 11.28
N TYR A 206 -5.26 -5.01 10.58
CA TYR A 206 -6.47 -4.47 11.21
C TYR A 206 -7.25 -5.52 11.99
N LYS A 207 -7.13 -6.82 11.67
CA LYS A 207 -7.73 -7.94 12.39
C LYS A 207 -7.33 -7.94 13.88
N GLU A 208 -6.06 -7.61 14.15
CA GLU A 208 -5.45 -7.48 15.48
C GLU A 208 -5.75 -6.12 16.17
N MET A 209 -6.44 -5.21 15.49
CA MET A 209 -6.84 -3.95 16.10
C MET A 209 -7.84 -4.23 17.23
N LYS A 210 -7.68 -3.55 18.38
CA LYS A 210 -8.64 -3.66 19.48
C LYS A 210 -9.93 -2.94 19.12
N LEU A 211 -11.07 -3.60 19.40
CA LEU A 211 -12.41 -3.06 19.19
C LEU A 211 -12.59 -1.68 19.84
N ASN A 212 -12.14 -1.49 21.08
CA ASN A 212 -12.25 -0.20 21.75
C ASN A 212 -11.42 0.91 21.08
N ASP A 213 -10.25 0.58 20.50
CA ASP A 213 -9.42 1.55 19.78
C ASP A 213 -10.05 1.90 18.43
N PHE A 214 -10.65 0.93 17.73
CA PHE A 214 -11.46 1.15 16.52
C PHE A 214 -12.68 2.04 16.78
N LEU A 215 -13.44 1.77 17.84
CA LEU A 215 -14.61 2.55 18.25
C LEU A 215 -14.23 3.97 18.70
N LEU A 216 -13.07 4.14 19.36
CA LEU A 216 -12.52 5.45 19.66
C LEU A 216 -12.15 6.23 18.37
N LEU A 217 -11.38 5.59 17.48
CA LEU A 217 -10.83 6.20 16.27
C LEU A 217 -11.90 6.53 15.21
N ARG A 218 -12.91 5.67 15.03
CA ARG A 218 -13.96 5.85 14.01
C ARG A 218 -15.24 6.46 14.57
N PHE A 219 -15.65 6.07 15.78
CA PHE A 219 -16.96 6.44 16.35
C PHE A 219 -16.87 7.36 17.59
N GLY A 220 -15.68 7.91 17.90
CA GLY A 220 -15.50 8.86 19.00
C GLY A 220 -15.74 8.26 20.39
N GLY A 221 -15.60 6.95 20.53
CA GLY A 221 -15.84 6.22 21.77
C GLY A 221 -17.28 5.70 21.93
N LYS A 222 -18.18 5.99 20.98
CA LYS A 222 -19.53 5.41 20.99
C LYS A 222 -19.43 3.88 20.87
N GLY A 223 -20.05 3.17 21.82
CA GLY A 223 -19.98 1.70 21.93
C GLY A 223 -18.78 1.16 22.72
N VAL A 224 -17.85 1.99 23.21
CA VAL A 224 -16.72 1.54 24.03
C VAL A 224 -17.20 1.04 25.39
N VAL A 225 -16.80 -0.18 25.77
CA VAL A 225 -17.11 -0.79 27.07
C VAL A 225 -15.83 -1.35 27.70
N ALA A 226 -15.69 -1.23 29.02
CA ALA A 226 -14.49 -1.69 29.75
C ALA A 226 -14.17 -3.18 29.57
N THR A 227 -15.19 -4.01 29.34
CA THR A 227 -15.07 -5.45 29.03
C THR A 227 -14.38 -5.74 27.70
N ASN A 228 -14.44 -4.81 26.74
CA ASN A 228 -14.04 -5.06 25.35
C ASN A 228 -12.59 -4.62 25.07
N ARG A 229 -11.80 -4.34 26.12
CA ARG A 229 -10.42 -3.81 26.02
C ARG A 229 -9.41 -4.76 25.37
N SER A 230 -9.72 -6.06 25.32
CA SER A 230 -8.89 -7.12 24.72
C SER A 230 -9.58 -7.84 23.55
N VAL A 231 -10.72 -7.34 23.07
CA VAL A 231 -11.43 -7.91 21.92
C VAL A 231 -10.78 -7.38 20.65
N LEU A 232 -10.32 -8.28 19.78
CA LEU A 232 -9.75 -7.97 18.47
C LEU A 232 -10.86 -7.82 17.42
N LEU A 233 -10.59 -7.16 16.29
CA LEU A 233 -11.60 -6.94 15.25
C LEU A 233 -12.02 -8.23 14.54
N GLU A 234 -11.10 -9.18 14.33
CA GLU A 234 -11.40 -10.51 13.80
C GLU A 234 -12.55 -11.19 14.56
N GLU A 235 -12.53 -11.10 15.89
CA GLU A 235 -13.46 -11.78 16.80
C GLU A 235 -14.73 -10.96 16.99
N PHE A 236 -14.62 -9.62 16.91
CA PHE A 236 -15.78 -8.73 16.89
C PHE A 236 -16.65 -8.93 15.65
N PHE A 237 -16.06 -9.01 14.45
CA PHE A 237 -16.85 -9.09 13.21
C PHE A 237 -17.54 -10.45 13.00
N LYS A 238 -17.11 -11.52 13.69
CA LYS A 238 -17.84 -12.80 13.76
C LYS A 238 -19.21 -12.68 14.43
N GLU A 239 -19.30 -11.94 15.55
CA GLU A 239 -20.55 -11.78 16.32
C GLU A 239 -20.67 -10.37 16.98
N PRO A 240 -20.91 -9.29 16.21
CA PRO A 240 -20.90 -7.92 16.75
C PRO A 240 -21.89 -7.69 17.91
N THR A 241 -23.03 -8.37 17.88
CA THR A 241 -24.12 -8.33 18.88
C THR A 241 -23.73 -8.86 20.26
N ARG A 242 -22.69 -9.71 20.34
CA ARG A 242 -22.16 -10.23 21.61
C ARG A 242 -21.36 -9.17 22.38
N TYR A 243 -20.66 -8.31 21.63
CA TYR A 243 -19.76 -7.30 22.17
C TYR A 243 -20.42 -5.94 22.34
N ILE A 244 -21.34 -5.55 21.45
CA ILE A 244 -22.17 -4.33 21.59
C ILE A 244 -23.64 -4.74 21.76
N ARG A 245 -24.07 -4.84 23.02
CA ARG A 245 -25.42 -5.30 23.39
C ARG A 245 -26.52 -4.27 23.15
N ASP A 246 -26.16 -2.98 23.07
CA ASP A 246 -27.08 -1.91 22.70
C ASP A 246 -27.32 -1.95 21.18
N LYS A 247 -28.53 -2.38 20.80
CA LYS A 247 -28.93 -2.54 19.40
C LYS A 247 -29.06 -1.21 18.65
N GLY A 248 -29.35 -0.10 19.34
CA GLY A 248 -29.41 1.22 18.73
C GLY A 248 -28.00 1.72 18.40
N VAL A 249 -27.09 1.64 19.36
CA VAL A 249 -25.68 1.98 19.19
C VAL A 249 -25.02 1.11 18.12
N LEU A 250 -25.25 -0.21 18.13
CA LEU A 250 -24.72 -1.12 17.10
C LEU A 250 -25.32 -0.81 15.72
N GLY A 251 -26.63 -0.54 15.62
CA GLY A 251 -27.29 -0.19 14.36
C GLY A 251 -26.74 1.09 13.74
N GLU A 252 -26.50 2.14 14.53
CA GLU A 252 -25.84 3.36 14.07
C GLU A 252 -24.40 3.14 13.61
N ILE A 253 -23.65 2.27 14.31
CA ILE A 253 -22.29 1.89 13.95
C ILE A 253 -22.27 1.14 12.60
N GLN A 254 -23.15 0.15 12.43
CA GLN A 254 -23.27 -0.66 11.22
C GLN A 254 -23.78 0.13 10.02
N ALA A 255 -24.65 1.13 10.22
CA ALA A 255 -25.13 2.02 9.17
C ALA A 255 -24.04 2.94 8.59
N ALA A 256 -22.91 3.12 9.29
CA ALA A 256 -21.81 3.94 8.81
C ALA A 256 -20.91 3.15 7.85
N GLY A 257 -20.66 3.67 6.64
CA GLY A 257 -19.73 3.06 5.68
C GLY A 257 -18.27 2.93 6.18
N ALA A 258 -17.92 3.52 7.32
CA ALA A 258 -16.65 3.28 8.01
C ALA A 258 -16.59 1.91 8.71
N TYR A 259 -17.72 1.35 9.12
CA TYR A 259 -17.84 -0.02 9.62
C TYR A 259 -17.68 -1.02 8.47
N ALA A 260 -18.50 -0.89 7.42
CA ALA A 260 -18.48 -1.81 6.27
C ALA A 260 -17.10 -1.92 5.59
N ARG A 261 -16.36 -0.79 5.47
CA ARG A 261 -14.97 -0.84 4.96
C ARG A 261 -14.02 -1.61 5.88
N MET A 262 -14.15 -1.47 7.20
CA MET A 262 -13.29 -2.18 8.15
C MET A 262 -13.64 -3.66 8.24
N GLU A 263 -14.94 -4.00 8.20
CA GLU A 263 -15.42 -5.38 8.12
C GLU A 263 -14.86 -6.07 6.87
N TRP A 264 -14.87 -5.38 5.73
CA TRP A 264 -14.26 -5.87 4.49
C TRP A 264 -12.75 -6.08 4.64
N THR A 265 -12.00 -5.07 5.10
CA THR A 265 -10.54 -5.19 5.28
C THR A 265 -10.14 -6.33 6.21
N VAL A 266 -10.85 -6.52 7.33
CA VAL A 266 -10.55 -7.61 8.26
C VAL A 266 -10.90 -8.99 7.69
N LYS A 267 -11.90 -9.08 6.80
CA LYS A 267 -12.18 -10.33 6.05
C LYS A 267 -11.08 -10.64 5.04
N ASP A 268 -10.69 -9.66 4.21
CA ASP A 268 -9.57 -9.82 3.27
C ASP A 268 -8.28 -10.28 4.00
N GLU A 269 -7.98 -9.72 5.19
CA GLU A 269 -6.83 -10.12 6.01
C GLU A 269 -6.94 -11.54 6.62
N MET A 270 -8.16 -12.00 6.92
CA MET A 270 -8.40 -13.37 7.42
C MET A 270 -8.32 -14.40 6.29
N ASP A 271 -8.84 -14.08 5.10
CA ASP A 271 -8.76 -14.94 3.92
C ASP A 271 -7.28 -15.13 3.47
N MET A 272 -6.46 -14.08 3.59
CA MET A 272 -5.01 -14.17 3.40
C MET A 272 -4.31 -15.02 4.47
N GLU A 273 -4.74 -14.97 5.73
CA GLU A 273 -4.20 -15.83 6.79
C GLU A 273 -4.54 -17.31 6.58
N GLU A 274 -5.76 -17.62 6.14
CA GLU A 274 -6.14 -19.00 5.81
C GLU A 274 -5.24 -19.56 4.67
N ASP A 275 -4.90 -18.73 3.68
CA ASP A 275 -3.96 -19.09 2.63
C ASP A 275 -2.51 -19.22 3.11
N ILE A 276 -2.08 -18.36 4.04
CA ILE A 276 -0.78 -18.46 4.72
C ILE A 276 -0.68 -19.81 5.47
N GLU A 277 -1.69 -20.18 6.27
CA GLU A 277 -1.72 -21.47 6.96
C GLU A 277 -1.64 -22.67 6.00
N LYS A 278 -2.40 -22.64 4.89
CA LYS A 278 -2.34 -23.66 3.82
C LYS A 278 -0.93 -23.77 3.21
N LEU A 279 -0.27 -22.65 2.95
CA LEU A 279 1.07 -22.63 2.38
C LEU A 279 2.11 -23.16 3.38
N HIS A 280 2.04 -22.76 4.65
CA HIS A 280 2.90 -23.30 5.71
C HIS A 280 2.73 -24.80 5.92
N TYR A 281 1.49 -25.33 5.82
CA TYR A 281 1.23 -26.77 5.85
C TYR A 281 1.94 -27.52 4.70
N ASN A 282 2.02 -26.90 3.52
CA ASN A 282 2.77 -27.41 2.36
C ASN A 282 4.26 -27.01 2.37
N HIS A 283 4.79 -26.53 3.50
CA HIS A 283 6.18 -26.07 3.71
C HIS A 283 6.61 -24.87 2.85
N VAL A 284 5.65 -24.12 2.30
CA VAL A 284 5.88 -22.89 1.52
C VAL A 284 5.74 -21.69 2.47
N SER A 285 6.87 -21.07 2.84
CA SER A 285 6.92 -19.97 3.84
C SER A 285 7.62 -18.69 3.34
N THR A 286 8.22 -18.73 2.15
CA THR A 286 8.99 -17.62 1.55
C THR A 286 8.75 -17.54 0.04
N LEU A 287 9.13 -16.43 -0.59
CA LEU A 287 9.09 -16.29 -2.06
C LEU A 287 9.93 -17.36 -2.79
N LEU A 288 10.99 -17.91 -2.18
CA LEU A 288 11.70 -19.07 -2.72
C LEU A 288 10.83 -20.34 -2.70
N GLY A 289 10.12 -20.57 -1.60
CA GLY A 289 9.14 -21.64 -1.51
C GLY A 289 8.05 -21.50 -2.58
N TRP A 290 7.49 -20.31 -2.73
CA TRP A 290 6.47 -20.02 -3.75
C TRP A 290 6.96 -20.14 -5.20
N LEU A 291 8.24 -19.80 -5.46
CA LEU A 291 8.88 -19.99 -6.75
C LEU A 291 9.04 -21.48 -7.15
N VAL A 292 9.27 -22.35 -6.15
CA VAL A 292 9.56 -23.78 -6.35
C VAL A 292 8.34 -24.68 -6.08
N ALA A 293 7.26 -24.11 -5.54
CA ALA A 293 6.00 -24.81 -5.26
C ALA A 293 5.42 -25.46 -6.52
N ALA A 294 4.93 -26.70 -6.36
CA ALA A 294 4.23 -27.41 -7.41
C ALA A 294 2.90 -26.73 -7.77
N PRO A 295 2.39 -26.85 -9.01
CA PRO A 295 1.12 -26.24 -9.42
C PRO A 295 -0.04 -26.57 -8.48
N GLU A 296 -0.12 -27.81 -8.02
CA GLU A 296 -1.13 -28.33 -7.10
C GLU A 296 -1.09 -27.66 -5.71
N VAL A 297 0.03 -27.03 -5.34
CA VAL A 297 0.17 -26.22 -4.11
C VAL A 297 -0.21 -24.75 -4.36
N LYS A 298 -0.08 -24.26 -5.59
CA LYS A 298 -0.52 -22.90 -5.98
C LYS A 298 -2.04 -22.82 -6.11
N GLU A 299 -2.68 -23.86 -6.63
CA GLU A 299 -4.15 -23.96 -6.77
C GLU A 299 -4.91 -24.02 -5.42
N ILE A 300 -4.20 -24.11 -4.28
CA ILE A 300 -4.79 -24.17 -2.93
C ILE A 300 -5.16 -22.77 -2.36
N VAL A 301 -4.52 -21.71 -2.84
CA VAL A 301 -4.74 -20.33 -2.35
C VAL A 301 -5.72 -19.56 -3.23
N HIS A 302 -6.30 -18.48 -2.71
CA HIS A 302 -7.13 -17.58 -3.50
C HIS A 302 -6.29 -16.88 -4.58
N GLY A 303 -6.86 -16.70 -5.78
CA GLY A 303 -6.16 -16.07 -6.91
C GLY A 303 -5.70 -14.61 -6.66
N ILE A 304 -6.24 -13.94 -5.63
CA ILE A 304 -5.73 -12.65 -5.14
C ILE A 304 -4.35 -12.87 -4.49
N THR A 305 -4.25 -13.80 -3.54
CA THR A 305 -3.02 -14.24 -2.88
C THR A 305 -1.96 -14.68 -3.88
N GLU A 306 -2.35 -15.53 -4.85
CA GLU A 306 -1.50 -15.96 -5.97
C GLU A 306 -0.93 -14.75 -6.73
N SER A 307 -1.78 -13.80 -7.12
CA SER A 307 -1.38 -12.61 -7.89
C SER A 307 -0.42 -11.69 -7.14
N PHE A 308 -0.55 -11.56 -5.81
CA PHE A 308 0.38 -10.78 -4.98
C PHE A 308 1.74 -11.46 -4.85
N LEU A 309 1.77 -12.78 -4.67
CA LEU A 309 3.02 -13.54 -4.53
C LEU A 309 3.81 -13.58 -5.83
N ASP A 310 3.14 -13.75 -6.99
CA ASP A 310 3.81 -13.69 -8.30
C ASP A 310 4.26 -12.25 -8.67
N ALA A 311 3.50 -11.21 -8.29
CA ALA A 311 3.93 -9.83 -8.48
C ALA A 311 5.18 -9.47 -7.65
N ALA A 312 5.22 -9.89 -6.38
CA ALA A 312 6.39 -9.69 -5.50
C ALA A 312 7.59 -10.53 -5.95
N LEU A 313 7.36 -11.73 -6.50
CA LEU A 313 8.40 -12.56 -7.11
C LEU A 313 9.02 -11.88 -8.34
N GLU A 314 8.22 -11.25 -9.20
CA GLU A 314 8.72 -10.44 -10.32
C GLU A 314 9.44 -9.17 -9.85
N GLU A 315 8.98 -8.49 -8.80
CA GLU A 315 9.74 -7.37 -8.21
C GLU A 315 11.12 -7.83 -7.72
N ALA A 316 11.19 -8.94 -6.98
CA ALA A 316 12.44 -9.52 -6.49
C ALA A 316 13.38 -9.93 -7.65
N ARG A 317 12.84 -10.52 -8.73
CA ARG A 317 13.58 -10.84 -9.96
C ARG A 317 14.14 -9.59 -10.64
N ASN A 318 13.34 -8.53 -10.79
CA ASN A 318 13.78 -7.28 -11.42
C ASN A 318 14.81 -6.52 -10.56
N SER A 319 14.61 -6.48 -9.24
CA SER A 319 15.57 -5.97 -8.26
C SER A 319 16.92 -6.70 -8.36
N MET A 320 16.90 -8.04 -8.40
CA MET A 320 18.10 -8.86 -8.60
C MET A 320 18.77 -8.55 -9.95
N ARG A 321 18.00 -8.49 -11.04
CA ARG A 321 18.49 -8.21 -12.40
C ARG A 321 19.18 -6.85 -12.51
N MET A 322 18.61 -5.81 -11.91
CA MET A 322 19.24 -4.48 -11.83
C MET A 322 20.54 -4.53 -11.01
N SER A 323 20.54 -5.24 -9.87
CA SER A 323 21.74 -5.38 -9.02
C SER A 323 22.88 -6.15 -9.71
N ALA A 324 22.55 -7.09 -10.60
CA ALA A 324 23.51 -7.84 -11.40
C ALA A 324 24.08 -6.99 -12.54
N ALA A 325 23.24 -6.25 -13.27
CA ALA A 325 23.67 -5.35 -14.35
C ALA A 325 24.66 -4.30 -13.83
N ILE A 326 24.35 -3.65 -12.71
CA ILE A 326 25.19 -2.61 -12.06
C ILE A 326 26.54 -3.17 -11.57
N LYS A 327 26.69 -4.49 -11.41
CA LYS A 327 27.92 -5.14 -10.91
C LYS A 327 28.80 -5.79 -11.97
N LEU A 328 28.39 -5.82 -13.25
CA LEU A 328 29.09 -6.58 -14.30
C LEU A 328 29.70 -5.74 -15.43
N GLU A 329 29.36 -4.47 -15.53
CA GLU A 329 29.96 -3.56 -16.51
C GLU A 329 31.48 -3.43 -16.30
N GLY A 330 32.27 -3.78 -17.32
CA GLY A 330 33.75 -3.84 -17.26
C GLY A 330 34.35 -5.04 -16.50
N VAL A 331 33.60 -5.71 -15.61
CA VAL A 331 34.12 -6.84 -14.81
C VAL A 331 34.34 -8.09 -15.66
N TYR A 332 33.37 -8.43 -16.52
CA TYR A 332 33.49 -9.60 -17.40
C TYR A 332 34.57 -9.41 -18.47
N GLU A 333 34.78 -8.17 -18.91
CA GLU A 333 35.84 -7.76 -19.85
C GLU A 333 37.25 -7.98 -19.28
N SER A 334 37.44 -7.82 -17.97
CA SER A 334 38.70 -8.14 -17.28
C SER A 334 39.08 -9.61 -17.42
N VAL A 335 38.08 -10.50 -17.30
CA VAL A 335 38.27 -11.96 -17.40
C VAL A 335 38.42 -12.40 -18.85
N TYR A 336 37.60 -11.84 -19.75
CA TYR A 336 37.60 -12.20 -21.17
C TYR A 336 38.89 -11.81 -21.90
N ASN A 337 39.50 -10.67 -21.55
CA ASN A 337 40.75 -10.20 -22.15
C ASN A 337 42.02 -10.62 -21.38
N ALA A 338 41.93 -11.57 -20.44
CA ALA A 338 43.09 -12.05 -19.70
C ALA A 338 44.13 -12.70 -20.61
N ARG A 339 45.41 -12.35 -20.42
CA ARG A 339 46.55 -12.94 -21.14
C ARG A 339 46.95 -14.25 -20.48
N TRP A 340 47.06 -15.31 -21.29
CA TRP A 340 47.64 -16.58 -20.87
C TRP A 340 49.17 -16.52 -20.82
N SER A 341 49.74 -17.22 -19.84
CA SER A 341 51.12 -17.70 -19.81
C SER A 341 51.14 -19.08 -19.14
N HIS A 342 52.22 -19.85 -19.31
CA HIS A 342 52.37 -21.16 -18.70
C HIS A 342 53.81 -21.43 -18.26
N VAL A 343 53.97 -22.23 -17.20
CA VAL A 343 55.25 -22.65 -16.66
C VAL A 343 55.47 -24.10 -17.04
N VAL A 344 56.58 -24.37 -17.75
CA VAL A 344 57.02 -25.73 -18.09
C VAL A 344 58.30 -26.08 -17.35
N GLU A 345 58.40 -27.35 -16.96
CA GLU A 345 59.65 -27.97 -16.53
C GLU A 345 60.39 -28.48 -17.75
N VAL A 346 61.60 -27.96 -18.00
CA VAL A 346 62.43 -28.32 -19.15
C VAL A 346 63.54 -29.27 -18.69
N PRO A 347 63.64 -30.49 -19.25
CA PRO A 347 64.69 -31.43 -18.86
C PRO A 347 66.07 -30.96 -19.36
N GLY A 348 66.97 -30.67 -18.41
CA GLY A 348 68.35 -30.22 -18.65
C GLY A 348 69.32 -30.74 -17.57
N GLY A 349 70.62 -30.66 -17.86
CA GLY A 349 71.66 -31.19 -16.97
C GLY A 349 71.88 -30.36 -15.70
N GLU A 350 72.23 -31.03 -14.60
CA GLU A 350 72.54 -30.49 -13.26
C GLU A 350 71.50 -29.57 -12.58
N GLY A 351 70.33 -29.33 -13.18
CA GLY A 351 69.22 -28.64 -12.51
C GLY A 351 67.87 -28.81 -13.21
N MET A 352 66.80 -28.99 -12.42
CA MET A 352 65.42 -28.96 -12.91
C MET A 352 65.03 -27.51 -13.23
N GLY A 353 65.10 -27.13 -14.51
CA GLY A 353 64.77 -25.78 -14.97
C GLY A 353 63.26 -25.57 -15.12
N LEU A 354 62.75 -24.48 -14.55
CA LEU A 354 61.39 -23.97 -14.82
C LEU A 354 61.48 -22.80 -15.80
N GLU A 355 60.80 -22.92 -16.94
CA GLU A 355 60.71 -21.88 -17.97
C GLU A 355 59.28 -21.33 -18.01
N VAL A 356 59.14 -20.00 -18.02
CA VAL A 356 57.85 -19.32 -18.22
C VAL A 356 57.71 -18.96 -19.69
N ARG A 357 56.63 -19.40 -20.32
CA ARG A 357 56.28 -19.15 -21.71
C ARG A 357 55.00 -18.34 -21.80
N GLU A 358 54.97 -17.30 -22.63
CA GLU A 358 53.72 -16.59 -22.90
C GLU A 358 52.75 -17.47 -23.74
N ARG A 359 51.46 -17.12 -23.68
CA ARG A 359 50.31 -17.79 -24.32
C ARG A 359 49.87 -19.09 -23.62
N GLU A 360 48.75 -19.62 -24.08
CA GLU A 360 48.15 -20.88 -23.64
C GLU A 360 49.09 -22.07 -23.97
N PRO A 361 49.19 -23.10 -23.10
CA PRO A 361 50.08 -24.24 -23.37
C PRO A 361 49.60 -25.06 -24.58
N PRO A 362 50.53 -25.51 -25.46
CA PRO A 362 50.17 -26.25 -26.67
C PRO A 362 49.68 -27.69 -26.40
N GLN A 363 49.85 -28.19 -25.18
CA GLN A 363 49.20 -29.41 -24.67
C GLN A 363 48.70 -29.12 -23.24
N PRO A 364 47.37 -29.15 -22.98
CA PRO A 364 46.82 -29.09 -21.63
C PRO A 364 47.05 -30.42 -20.89
N TRP A 365 46.77 -30.45 -19.58
CA TRP A 365 46.86 -31.69 -18.80
C TRP A 365 45.84 -32.72 -19.27
N LYS A 366 46.29 -33.98 -19.38
CA LYS A 366 45.46 -35.11 -19.77
C LYS A 366 44.89 -35.77 -18.51
N TYR A 367 43.62 -36.14 -18.56
CA TYR A 367 42.91 -36.78 -17.46
C TYR A 367 42.20 -38.05 -17.94
N LYS A 368 42.24 -39.08 -17.11
CA LYS A 368 41.54 -40.36 -17.30
C LYS A 368 40.34 -40.43 -16.35
N ALA A 369 39.23 -40.99 -16.83
CA ALA A 369 38.03 -41.16 -16.01
C ALA A 369 38.14 -42.41 -15.12
N VAL A 370 37.94 -42.23 -13.82
CA VAL A 370 37.93 -43.28 -12.80
C VAL A 370 36.64 -43.15 -11.99
N GLY A 371 35.61 -43.92 -12.37
CA GLY A 371 34.28 -43.80 -11.78
C GLY A 371 33.63 -42.43 -12.06
N ARG A 372 33.25 -41.71 -11.00
CA ARG A 372 32.74 -40.32 -11.07
C ARG A 372 33.84 -39.25 -10.90
N THR A 373 35.10 -39.65 -10.92
CA THR A 373 36.25 -38.76 -10.68
C THR A 373 37.21 -38.77 -11.85
N LEU A 374 37.84 -37.63 -12.12
CA LEU A 374 38.99 -37.54 -13.02
C LEU A 374 40.29 -37.76 -12.22
N GLU A 375 41.21 -38.53 -12.77
CA GLU A 375 42.61 -38.63 -12.32
C GLU A 375 43.54 -38.05 -13.40
N LYS A 376 44.71 -37.51 -13.02
CA LYS A 376 45.75 -37.05 -13.95
C LYS A 376 46.40 -38.25 -14.65
N ASP A 377 46.59 -38.19 -15.97
CA ASP A 377 47.09 -39.32 -16.78
C ASP A 377 48.60 -39.27 -17.02
N ASP A 378 49.36 -39.49 -15.94
CA ASP A 378 50.83 -39.31 -15.92
C ASP A 378 51.60 -40.52 -16.45
N GLY A 379 50.91 -41.57 -16.89
CA GLY A 379 51.51 -42.85 -17.30
C GLY A 379 52.10 -42.87 -18.71
N VAL A 380 51.93 -41.80 -19.50
CA VAL A 380 52.18 -41.80 -20.96
C VAL A 380 53.16 -40.70 -21.42
N GLU A 381 53.58 -39.79 -20.52
CA GLU A 381 54.55 -38.73 -20.88
C GLU A 381 55.95 -39.30 -21.17
N GLN A 382 56.48 -39.00 -22.35
CA GLN A 382 57.80 -39.48 -22.77
C GLN A 382 58.93 -38.75 -22.02
N SER A 383 59.93 -39.51 -21.56
CA SER A 383 61.11 -39.02 -20.86
C SER A 383 61.97 -38.09 -21.73
N GLY A 384 61.64 -36.80 -21.75
CA GLY A 384 62.34 -35.77 -22.53
C GLY A 384 61.47 -34.60 -23.00
N GLU A 385 60.14 -34.70 -22.91
CA GLU A 385 59.24 -33.60 -23.26
C GLU A 385 59.06 -32.60 -22.09
N ALA A 386 58.80 -31.33 -22.40
CA ALA A 386 58.70 -30.27 -21.39
C ALA A 386 57.33 -30.31 -20.68
N ARG A 387 57.33 -30.51 -19.37
CA ARG A 387 56.11 -30.81 -18.58
C ARG A 387 55.40 -29.55 -18.12
N LEU A 388 54.10 -29.40 -18.44
CA LEU A 388 53.27 -28.33 -17.91
C LEU A 388 53.13 -28.44 -16.38
N ARG A 389 53.55 -27.40 -15.65
CA ARG A 389 53.49 -27.34 -14.17
C ARG A 389 52.47 -26.33 -13.64
N LEU A 390 52.23 -25.24 -14.35
CA LEU A 390 51.28 -24.19 -13.95
C LEU A 390 50.79 -23.42 -15.18
N MET A 391 49.51 -23.04 -15.20
CA MET A 391 48.99 -22.00 -16.08
C MET A 391 48.79 -20.71 -15.28
N VAL A 392 49.04 -19.57 -15.92
CA VAL A 392 48.91 -18.24 -15.32
C VAL A 392 48.02 -17.39 -16.22
N LEU A 393 46.99 -16.80 -15.63
CA LEU A 393 46.05 -15.90 -16.27
C LEU A 393 46.26 -14.49 -15.71
N THR A 394 46.81 -13.59 -16.53
CA THR A 394 47.14 -12.21 -16.14
C THR A 394 46.10 -11.25 -16.70
N SER A 395 45.48 -10.43 -15.84
CA SER A 395 44.61 -9.32 -16.25
C SER A 395 45.15 -7.99 -15.72
N ASP A 396 45.34 -7.02 -16.63
CA ASP A 396 45.73 -5.65 -16.30
C ASP A 396 44.69 -4.94 -15.40
N LYS A 397 43.41 -5.34 -15.50
CA LYS A 397 42.30 -4.85 -14.68
C LYS A 397 42.13 -5.61 -13.36
N GLY A 398 42.85 -6.73 -13.16
CA GLY A 398 42.83 -7.56 -11.94
C GLY A 398 41.64 -8.52 -11.85
N TRP A 399 41.79 -9.55 -11.01
CA TRP A 399 40.79 -10.62 -10.85
C TRP A 399 39.60 -10.21 -9.96
N PRO A 400 38.34 -10.53 -10.34
CA PRO A 400 37.15 -10.09 -9.59
C PRO A 400 37.06 -10.59 -8.14
N TYR A 401 37.79 -11.65 -7.79
CA TYR A 401 37.70 -12.32 -6.48
C TYR A 401 38.43 -11.58 -5.33
N SER A 402 39.12 -10.47 -5.61
CA SER A 402 39.82 -9.65 -4.61
C SER A 402 38.89 -8.83 -3.70
N TRP A 403 37.61 -8.69 -4.08
CA TRP A 403 36.67 -7.66 -3.59
C TRP A 403 36.47 -7.56 -2.06
N ASN A 404 36.75 -8.63 -1.31
CA ASN A 404 36.39 -8.75 0.11
C ASN A 404 37.50 -8.34 1.12
N ARG A 405 38.53 -7.58 0.70
CA ARG A 405 39.38 -6.82 1.65
C ARG A 405 39.53 -5.36 1.22
N LYS A 406 39.05 -4.44 2.07
CA LYS A 406 39.35 -3.00 1.96
C LYS A 406 40.87 -2.79 1.96
N GLY A 407 41.40 -2.14 0.93
CA GLY A 407 42.81 -1.74 0.85
C GLY A 407 43.79 -2.81 0.35
N VAL A 408 43.31 -3.90 -0.27
CA VAL A 408 44.18 -4.83 -1.02
C VAL A 408 44.01 -4.54 -2.52
N GLU A 409 45.12 -4.29 -3.21
CA GLU A 409 45.12 -4.15 -4.67
C GLU A 409 44.75 -5.49 -5.32
N SER A 410 43.87 -5.47 -6.34
CA SER A 410 43.43 -6.68 -7.02
C SER A 410 44.61 -7.42 -7.66
N THR A 411 44.88 -8.64 -7.19
CA THR A 411 45.88 -9.52 -7.79
C THR A 411 45.65 -9.61 -9.30
N ARG A 412 46.68 -9.34 -10.10
CA ARG A 412 46.61 -9.39 -11.57
C ARG A 412 46.74 -10.80 -12.13
N ASP A 413 47.42 -11.69 -11.40
CA ASP A 413 47.70 -13.05 -11.82
C ASP A 413 46.82 -14.06 -11.07
N CYS A 414 46.20 -14.97 -11.82
CA CYS A 414 45.50 -16.14 -11.30
C CYS A 414 46.28 -17.40 -11.70
N TYR A 415 46.58 -18.25 -10.72
CA TYR A 415 47.45 -19.41 -10.89
C TYR A 415 46.62 -20.70 -10.90
N VAL A 416 46.59 -21.39 -12.03
CA VAL A 416 45.82 -22.63 -12.25
C VAL A 416 46.79 -23.80 -12.33
N ASN A 417 46.68 -24.73 -11.38
CA ASN A 417 47.42 -26.01 -11.42
C ASN A 417 46.52 -27.15 -11.92
N CYS A 418 47.10 -28.35 -12.08
CA CYS A 418 46.38 -29.52 -12.57
C CYS A 418 45.17 -29.91 -11.70
N GLU A 419 45.18 -29.65 -10.39
CA GLU A 419 44.03 -29.95 -9.53
C GLU A 419 42.89 -28.94 -9.68
N VAL A 420 43.22 -27.66 -9.86
CA VAL A 420 42.21 -26.61 -10.13
C VAL A 420 41.53 -26.84 -11.49
N GLU A 421 42.29 -27.20 -12.53
CA GLU A 421 41.67 -27.59 -13.81
C GLU A 421 40.86 -28.89 -13.68
N ARG A 422 41.39 -29.92 -13.01
CA ARG A 422 40.68 -31.21 -12.82
C ARG A 422 39.32 -31.04 -12.16
N VAL A 423 39.22 -30.18 -11.14
CA VAL A 423 37.95 -29.82 -10.50
C VAL A 423 37.06 -29.00 -11.45
N TRP A 424 37.63 -28.06 -12.20
CA TRP A 424 36.87 -27.27 -13.18
C TRP A 424 36.26 -28.13 -14.29
N GLN A 425 36.97 -29.13 -14.83
CA GLN A 425 36.42 -30.01 -15.87
C GLN A 425 35.23 -30.86 -15.34
N ILE A 426 35.22 -31.24 -14.05
CA ILE A 426 34.07 -31.91 -13.41
C ILE A 426 32.90 -30.93 -13.30
N VAL A 427 33.10 -29.77 -12.68
CA VAL A 427 32.07 -28.74 -12.48
C VAL A 427 31.48 -28.26 -13.81
N LYS A 428 32.31 -28.15 -14.86
CA LYS A 428 31.90 -27.84 -16.23
C LYS A 428 31.05 -28.95 -16.85
N GLY A 429 31.32 -30.21 -16.55
CA GLY A 429 30.48 -31.35 -16.93
C GLY A 429 29.09 -31.23 -16.30
N ASP A 430 29.03 -31.12 -14.98
CA ASP A 430 27.78 -30.99 -14.21
C ASP A 430 26.96 -29.78 -14.68
N LEU A 431 27.60 -28.63 -14.92
CA LEU A 431 26.96 -27.43 -15.47
C LEU A 431 26.43 -27.64 -16.89
N THR A 432 27.13 -28.41 -17.73
CA THR A 432 26.68 -28.71 -19.10
C THR A 432 25.45 -29.61 -19.09
N GLU A 433 25.41 -30.61 -18.20
CA GLU A 433 24.22 -31.45 -18.00
C GLU A 433 23.03 -30.64 -17.45
N PHE A 434 23.26 -29.79 -16.45
CA PHE A 434 22.23 -28.93 -15.86
C PHE A 434 21.63 -27.93 -16.88
N LEU A 435 22.47 -27.34 -17.73
CA LEU A 435 22.03 -26.42 -18.80
C LEU A 435 21.32 -27.17 -19.94
N ALA A 436 21.69 -28.42 -20.23
CA ALA A 436 20.95 -29.26 -21.16
C ALA A 436 19.57 -29.67 -20.61
N LEU A 437 19.46 -29.97 -19.31
CA LEU A 437 18.20 -30.34 -18.65
C LEU A 437 17.19 -29.18 -18.55
N THR A 438 17.67 -27.94 -18.48
CA THR A 438 16.81 -26.74 -18.44
C THR A 438 16.32 -26.29 -19.82
N VAL A 439 16.89 -26.80 -20.93
CA VAL A 439 16.41 -26.57 -22.29
C VAL A 439 15.71 -27.83 -22.84
N ARG A 440 14.46 -28.05 -22.42
CA ARG A 440 13.60 -29.03 -23.12
C ARG A 440 13.22 -28.51 -24.52
N PRO A 441 13.32 -29.34 -25.58
CA PRO A 441 13.11 -28.88 -26.95
C PRO A 441 11.62 -28.64 -27.26
N THR A 442 11.24 -27.39 -27.48
CA THR A 442 9.93 -27.00 -28.01
C THR A 442 9.84 -27.27 -29.52
N LEU A 443 9.40 -28.49 -29.85
CA LEU A 443 8.62 -28.87 -31.04
C LEU A 443 9.08 -28.36 -32.43
N GLY A 444 9.67 -29.27 -33.21
CA GLY A 444 9.01 -29.77 -34.43
C GLY A 444 9.01 -28.93 -35.72
N LEU A 445 9.60 -29.52 -36.77
CA LEU A 445 9.23 -29.40 -38.19
C LEU A 445 9.26 -28.02 -38.87
N SER A 446 10.36 -27.75 -39.59
CA SER A 446 10.32 -26.95 -40.83
C SER A 446 11.27 -27.52 -41.90
N GLY A 447 10.90 -28.68 -42.47
CA GLY A 447 11.57 -29.26 -43.63
C GLY A 447 10.81 -28.96 -44.93
N VAL A 448 11.06 -27.81 -45.55
CA VAL A 448 10.63 -27.50 -46.95
C VAL A 448 11.72 -26.69 -47.67
N CYS A 449 12.74 -27.40 -48.15
CA CYS A 449 13.47 -27.20 -49.41
C CYS A 449 14.48 -28.34 -49.55
#